data_AF-A0A3Q2WUY2-F1
#
_entry.id   AF-A0A3Q2WUY2-F1
#
_cell.length_a   1.000
_cell.length_b   1.000
_cell.length_c   1.000
_cell.angle_alpha   90.00
_cell.angle_beta   90.00
_cell.angle_gamma   90.00
#
_symmetry.space_group_name_H-M   'P 1'
#
loop_
_entity.id
_entity.type
_entity.pdbx_description
1 polymer ?
#
loop_
_entity_poly.entity_id
_entity_poly.type
_entity_poly.pdbx_seq_one_letter_code
_entity_poly.pdbx_strand_id
1 'polypeptide(L)' 'MDLANPTALLLSAVMMLRHMGLHDHADKIQTACFDTIRDKKVLTKDLGGSAKCSEFTAEICRRVQDLD' A
#
# COMPACT_ATOMS: atom_id res chain seq x y z
N MET A 1 -19.15 -3.60 0.64
CA MET A 1 -18.31 -3.93 1.82
C MET A 1 -16.93 -3.39 1.55
N ASP A 2 -16.31 -2.70 2.51
CA ASP A 2 -15.07 -1.93 2.34
C ASP A 2 -14.06 -2.29 3.45
N LEU A 3 -13.81 -3.60 3.62
CA LEU A 3 -13.09 -4.17 4.77
C LEU A 3 -11.87 -5.01 4.36
N ALA A 4 -11.69 -5.26 3.06
CA ALA A 4 -10.61 -6.09 2.57
C ALA A 4 -9.26 -5.39 2.77
N ASN A 5 -8.21 -6.19 2.93
CA ASN A 5 -6.85 -5.70 2.87
C ASN A 5 -6.32 -5.77 1.44
N PRO A 6 -5.97 -4.64 0.79
CA PRO A 6 -5.47 -4.64 -0.58
C PRO A 6 -3.98 -5.03 -0.68
N THR A 7 -3.26 -5.21 0.43
CA THR A 7 -1.79 -5.40 0.44
C THR A 7 -1.32 -6.56 -0.43
N ALA A 8 -1.99 -7.72 -0.40
CA ALA A 8 -1.54 -8.89 -1.17
C ALA A 8 -1.57 -8.62 -2.69
N LEU A 9 -2.66 -8.04 -3.19
CA LEU A 9 -2.79 -7.69 -4.60
C LEU A 9 -1.85 -6.55 -4.99
N LEU A 10 -1.70 -5.55 -4.11
CA LEU A 10 -0.77 -4.44 -4.32
C LEU A 10 0.68 -4.92 -4.45
N LEU A 11 1.14 -5.82 -3.57
CA LEU A 11 2.49 -6.39 -3.64
C LEU A 11 2.67 -7.29 -4.87
N SER A 12 1.61 -7.96 -5.32
CA SER A 12 1.62 -8.70 -6.59
C SER A 12 1.81 -7.75 -7.78
N ALA A 13 1.17 -6.58 -7.76
CA ALA A 13 1.38 -5.53 -8.75
C ALA A 13 2.80 -4.94 -8.69
N VAL A 14 3.38 -4.76 -7.49
CA VAL A 14 4.79 -4.38 -7.31
C VAL A 14 5.72 -5.41 -7.95
N MET A 15 5.47 -6.71 -7.74
CA MET A 15 6.24 -7.78 -8.39
C MET A 15 6.13 -7.72 -9.93
N MET A 16 4.94 -7.44 -10.45
CA MET A 16 4.72 -7.24 -11.89
C MET A 16 5.52 -6.05 -12.44
N LEU A 17 5.51 -4.90 -11.74
CA LEU A 17 6.31 -3.73 -12.13
C LEU A 17 7.81 -4.06 -12.17
N ARG A 18 8.31 -4.78 -11.16
CA ARG A 18 9.71 -5.26 -11.15
C ARG A 18 10.00 -6.19 -12.32
N HIS A 19 9.07 -7.09 -12.68
CA HIS A 19 9.22 -7.98 -13.83
C HIS A 19 9.29 -7.21 -15.16
N MET A 20 8.60 -6.07 -15.26
CA MET A 20 8.61 -5.19 -16.44
C MET A 20 9.82 -4.24 -16.48
N GLY A 21 10.72 -4.26 -15.49
CA GLY A 21 11.85 -3.34 -15.37
C GLY A 21 11.51 -1.96 -14.81
N LEU A 22 10.28 -1.76 -14.31
CA LEU A 22 9.79 -0.51 -13.74
C LEU A 22 10.12 -0.42 -12.24
N HIS A 23 11.42 -0.49 -11.92
CA HIS A 23 11.91 -0.60 -10.54
C HIS A 23 11.58 0.62 -9.67
N ASP A 24 11.75 1.84 -10.19
CA ASP A 24 11.50 3.07 -9.42
C ASP A 24 10.04 3.17 -8.97
N HIS A 25 9.09 2.85 -9.86
CA HIS A 25 7.66 2.81 -9.52
C HIS A 25 7.36 1.71 -8.50
N ALA A 26 7.97 0.53 -8.65
CA ALA A 26 7.81 -0.57 -7.71
C ALA A 26 8.32 -0.21 -6.31
N ASP A 27 9.50 0.39 -6.22
CA ASP A 27 10.14 0.78 -4.97
C ASP A 27 9.35 1.88 -4.26
N LYS A 28 8.84 2.88 -4.99
CA LYS A 28 7.96 3.93 -4.44
C LYS A 28 6.70 3.34 -3.82
N ILE A 29 5.97 2.49 -4.56
CA ILE A 29 4.73 1.88 -4.08
C ILE A 29 4.98 0.95 -2.89
N GLN A 30 6.04 0.15 -2.96
CA GLN A 30 6.40 -0.77 -1.87
C GLN A 30 6.77 -0.01 -0.60
N THR A 31 7.57 1.05 -0.72
CA THR A 31 7.96 1.91 0.41
C THR A 31 6.75 2.56 1.05
N ALA A 32 5.88 3.19 0.25
CA ALA A 32 4.64 3.80 0.74
C ALA A 32 3.75 2.78 1.47
N CYS A 33 3.57 1.58 0.92
CA CYS A 33 2.78 0.53 1.57
C CYS A 33 3.38 0.11 2.92
N PHE A 34 4.69 -0.15 2.96
CA PHE A 34 5.37 -0.58 4.18
C PHE A 34 5.38 0.51 5.25
N ASP A 35 5.55 1.77 4.86
CA ASP A 35 5.53 2.89 5.81
C ASP A 35 4.11 3.14 6.35
N THR A 36 3.06 2.97 5.54
CA THR A 36 1.66 2.99 6.05
C THR A 36 1.43 1.89 7.09
N ILE A 37 1.92 0.67 6.81
CA ILE A 37 1.80 -0.45 7.76
C ILE A 37 2.60 -0.17 9.03
N ARG A 38 3.81 0.37 8.90
CA ARG A 38 4.72 0.70 10.02
C ARG A 38 4.16 1.80 10.93
N ASP A 39 3.48 2.79 10.37
CA ASP A 39 2.89 3.91 11.13
C ASP A 39 1.69 3.47 11.98
N LYS A 40 1.04 2.34 11.64
CA LYS A 40 -0.08 1.74 12.39
C LYS A 40 -1.32 2.64 12.59
N LYS A 41 -1.38 3.81 11.95
CA LYS A 41 -2.50 4.76 12.07
C LYS A 41 -3.71 4.36 11.23
N VAL A 42 -3.46 3.96 9.99
CA VAL A 42 -4.49 3.54 9.03
C VAL A 42 -4.18 2.10 8.69
N LEU A 43 -4.86 1.16 9.35
CA LEU A 43 -4.69 -0.28 9.15
C LEU A 43 -6.06 -0.93 9.02
N THR A 44 -6.18 -1.90 8.12
CA THR A 44 -7.37 -2.74 8.00
C THR A 44 -7.51 -3.69 9.19
N LYS A 45 -8.70 -4.25 9.36
CA LYS A 45 -9.06 -5.06 10.54
C LYS A 45 -8.18 -6.30 10.73
N ASP A 46 -7.80 -6.95 9.64
CA ASP A 46 -6.91 -8.11 9.60
C ASP A 46 -5.46 -7.78 10.00
N LEU A 47 -5.04 -6.51 9.84
CA LEU A 47 -3.75 -6.00 10.31
C LEU A 47 -3.82 -5.41 11.73
N GLY A 48 -4.96 -5.56 12.42
CA GLY A 48 -5.15 -5.08 13.79
C GLY A 48 -5.62 -3.63 13.92
N GLY A 49 -6.03 -2.98 12.83
CA GLY A 49 -6.63 -1.65 12.85
C GLY A 49 -8.15 -1.67 12.74
N SER A 50 -8.72 -0.50 12.44
CA SER A 50 -10.16 -0.31 12.24
C SER A 50 -10.50 0.45 10.97
N ALA A 51 -9.51 0.74 10.13
CA ALA A 51 -9.70 1.47 8.88
C ALA A 51 -10.33 0.59 7.79
N LYS A 52 -11.01 1.25 6.86
CA LYS A 52 -11.58 0.66 5.65
C LYS A 52 -10.49 0.39 4.60
N CYS A 53 -10.81 -0.45 3.62
CA CYS A 53 -9.93 -0.69 2.47
C CYS A 53 -9.63 0.62 1.72
N SER A 54 -10.67 1.44 1.50
CA SER A 54 -10.55 2.76 0.86
C SER A 54 -9.64 3.72 1.63
N GLU A 55 -9.73 3.78 2.95
CA GLU A 55 -8.89 4.63 3.81
C GLU A 55 -7.43 4.19 3.76
N PHE A 56 -7.19 2.88 3.87
CA PHE A 56 -5.85 2.31 3.74
C PHE A 56 -5.22 2.60 2.37
N THR A 57 -6.01 2.45 1.30
CA THR A 57 -5.57 2.74 -0.07
C THR A 57 -5.27 4.23 -0.25
N ALA A 58 -6.13 5.12 0.27
CA ALA A 58 -5.94 6.56 0.18
C ALA A 58 -4.64 7.02 0.87
N GLU A 59 -4.33 6.47 2.04
CA GLU A 59 -3.08 6.79 2.76
C GLU A 59 -1.85 6.31 1.99
N ILE A 60 -1.90 5.13 1.36
CA ILE A 60 -0.82 4.66 0.47
C ILE A 60 -0.65 5.62 -0.72
N CYS A 61 -1.73 5.99 -1.40
CA CYS A 61 -1.68 6.92 -2.54
C CYS A 61 -1.09 8.28 -2.14
N ARG A 62 -1.48 8.81 -0.98
CA ARG A 62 -0.92 10.05 -0.42
C ARG A 62 0.59 9.94 -0.23
N ARG A 63 1.07 8.85 0.40
CA ARG A 63 2.51 8.63 0.59
C ARG A 63 3.28 8.44 -0.70
N VAL A 64 2.70 7.78 -1.71
CA VAL A 64 3.35 7.67 -3.02
C VAL A 64 3.58 9.05 -3.64
N GLN A 65 2.60 9.96 -3.53
CA GLN A 65 2.71 11.34 -4.02
C GLN A 65 3.73 12.18 -3.24
N ASP A 66 3.93 11.90 -1.94
CA ASP A 66 4.93 12.59 -1.11
C ASP A 66 6.38 12.13 -1.41
N LEU A 67 6.57 11.00 -2.08
CA LEU A 67 7.87 10.42 -2.45
C LEU A 67 8.37 10.85 -3.85
N ASP A 68 7.66 11.78 -4.50
CA ASP A 68 8.03 12.37 -5.80
C ASP A 68 8.98 13.57 -5.67
#